data_AF-A0A920U8D6-F1
#
_entry.id   AF-A0A920U8D6-F1
#
_cell.length_a   1.000
_cell.length_b   1.000
_cell.length_c   1.000
_cell.angle_alpha   90.00
_cell.angle_beta   90.00
_cell.angle_gamma   90.00
#
_symmetry.space_group_name_H-M   'P 1'
#
loop_
_entity.id
_entity.type
_entity.pdbx_description
1 polymer ?
#
loop_
_entity_poly.entity_id
_entity_poly.type
_entity_poly.pdbx_seq_one_letter_code
_entity_poly.pdbx_strand_id
1 'polypeptide(L)'
;MAAQHDHGGDAETVGDALPESFSEPIPLYPTVIGKHTHDISSSNAEAKAYFRQGFQLMYAFAKEEATRSFREAWKSDPDCAICYWGEAWSWGSYLNGPMRPFEAPHAYAAMKEAVARLEQANEKEQAYIEALQSRYVENF
;
A
#
# COMPACT_ATOMS: atom_id res chain seq x y z
N MET A 1 5.57 9.55 42.93
CA MET A 1 4.79 8.38 42.48
C MET A 1 5.25 8.12 41.06
N ALA A 2 6.15 7.14 40.89
CA ALA A 2 6.80 6.85 39.63
C ALA A 2 5.87 6.00 38.75
N ALA A 3 5.96 6.25 37.43
CA ALA A 3 5.24 5.56 36.39
C ALA A 3 5.60 4.07 36.32
N GLN A 4 4.60 3.24 36.02
CA GLN A 4 4.77 1.93 35.41
C GLN A 4 3.73 1.86 34.28
N HIS A 5 4.17 2.17 33.05
CA HIS A 5 3.48 1.70 31.86
C HIS A 5 3.95 0.27 31.64
N ASP A 6 3.04 -0.65 31.89
CA ASP A 6 3.16 -2.06 31.56
C ASP A 6 3.04 -2.21 30.03
N HIS A 7 4.10 -2.68 29.38
CA HIS A 7 4.09 -3.10 27.98
C HIS A 7 4.14 -4.63 27.93
N GLY A 8 3.18 -5.27 28.59
CA GLY A 8 2.84 -6.68 28.41
C GLY A 8 1.46 -6.78 27.75
N GLY A 9 1.44 -6.85 26.42
CA GLY A 9 0.23 -7.11 25.65
C GLY A 9 0.56 -8.11 24.56
N ASP A 10 0.03 -9.31 24.72
CA ASP A 10 0.33 -10.52 23.98
C ASP A 10 0.27 -10.36 22.46
N ALA A 11 1.08 -11.17 21.77
CA ALA A 11 0.97 -11.40 20.34
C ALA A 11 -0.42 -11.98 20.02
N GLU A 12 -1.42 -11.11 19.88
CA GLU A 12 -2.68 -11.45 19.24
C GLU A 12 -2.34 -11.99 17.86
N THR A 13 -2.84 -13.19 17.57
CA THR A 13 -2.94 -13.73 16.24
C THR A 13 -3.69 -12.73 15.37
N VAL A 14 -2.94 -11.87 14.65
CA VAL A 14 -3.50 -10.91 13.71
C VAL A 14 -4.09 -11.73 12.56
N GLY A 15 -5.38 -12.03 12.70
CA GLY A 15 -6.17 -12.66 11.65
C GLY A 15 -6.20 -11.78 10.40
N ASP A 16 -6.61 -12.37 9.28
CA ASP A 16 -6.63 -11.80 7.92
C ASP A 16 -7.32 -10.42 7.75
N ALA A 17 -7.89 -9.84 8.80
CA ALA A 17 -8.58 -8.56 8.79
C ALA A 17 -7.63 -7.37 8.95
N LEU A 18 -7.89 -6.31 8.20
CA LEU A 18 -7.17 -5.05 8.31
C LEU A 18 -7.46 -4.35 9.64
N PRO A 19 -6.48 -3.62 10.21
CA PRO A 19 -6.76 -2.70 11.31
C PRO A 19 -7.78 -1.64 10.88
N GLU A 20 -8.58 -1.14 11.82
CA GLU A 20 -9.70 -0.21 11.56
C GLU A 20 -9.27 1.00 10.73
N SER A 21 -8.14 1.64 11.07
CA SER A 21 -7.62 2.83 10.37
C SER A 21 -7.24 2.58 8.90
N PHE A 22 -7.01 1.33 8.51
CA PHE A 22 -6.71 0.93 7.12
C PHE A 22 -7.95 0.41 6.38
N SER A 23 -9.06 0.17 7.08
CA SER A 23 -10.27 -0.43 6.52
C SER A 23 -11.27 0.60 5.98
N GLU A 24 -11.20 1.84 6.46
CA GLU A 24 -12.09 2.92 6.04
C GLU A 24 -11.85 3.32 4.58
N PRO A 25 -12.91 3.56 3.78
CA PRO A 25 -12.76 4.18 2.47
C PRO A 25 -12.14 5.58 2.59
N ILE A 26 -11.33 5.95 1.60
CA ILE A 26 -10.75 7.29 1.51
C ILE A 26 -11.30 7.99 0.28
N PRO A 27 -11.80 9.24 0.37
CA PRO A 27 -12.22 9.99 -0.81
C PRO A 27 -11.02 10.48 -1.62
N LEU A 28 -11.28 10.86 -2.88
CA LEU A 28 -10.33 11.65 -3.65
C LEU A 28 -10.25 13.09 -3.11
N TYR A 29 -9.04 13.59 -2.94
CA TYR A 29 -8.77 14.95 -2.48
C TYR A 29 -8.14 15.80 -3.59
N PRO A 30 -8.92 16.32 -4.57
CA PRO A 30 -8.39 16.95 -5.77
C PRO A 30 -7.61 18.25 -5.54
N THR A 31 -7.76 18.89 -4.37
CA THR A 31 -7.21 20.23 -4.08
C THR A 31 -6.03 20.22 -3.10
N VAL A 32 -5.85 19.16 -2.31
CA VAL A 32 -4.78 19.09 -1.29
C VAL A 32 -3.56 18.32 -1.79
N ILE A 33 -3.73 17.50 -2.84
CA ILE A 33 -2.62 16.83 -3.52
C ILE A 33 -1.97 17.77 -4.54
N GLY A 34 -0.65 17.79 -4.58
CA GLY A 34 0.14 18.63 -5.48
C GLY A 34 0.00 18.24 -6.96
N LYS A 35 0.75 18.96 -7.80
CA LYS A 35 0.76 18.75 -9.26
C LYS A 35 1.58 17.53 -9.71
N HIS A 36 2.26 16.86 -8.79
CA HIS A 36 3.08 15.70 -9.14
C HIS A 36 2.19 14.56 -9.64
N THR A 37 2.60 13.93 -10.73
CA THR A 37 1.91 12.77 -11.29
C THR A 37 2.90 11.61 -11.45
N HIS A 38 2.37 10.41 -11.31
CA HIS A 38 3.01 9.18 -11.70
C HIS A 38 2.00 8.40 -12.54
N ASP A 39 2.10 8.53 -13.86
CA ASP A 39 1.13 7.91 -14.76
C ASP A 39 1.30 6.39 -14.76
N ILE A 40 0.17 5.69 -14.82
CA ILE A 40 0.05 4.23 -14.85
C ILE A 40 -0.68 3.76 -16.11
N SER A 41 -0.44 2.50 -16.48
CA SER A 41 -0.93 1.81 -17.67
C SER A 41 -2.42 1.55 -17.69
N SER A 42 -3.06 1.49 -16.51
CA SER A 42 -4.51 1.31 -16.36
C SER A 42 -5.27 2.24 -17.30
N SER A 43 -6.42 1.81 -17.81
CA SER A 43 -7.32 2.69 -18.58
C SER A 43 -8.41 3.32 -17.70
N ASN A 44 -8.55 2.84 -16.45
CA ASN A 44 -9.55 3.31 -15.51
C ASN A 44 -9.13 4.66 -14.89
N ALA A 45 -9.94 5.69 -15.12
CA ALA A 45 -9.65 7.05 -14.65
C ALA A 45 -9.68 7.17 -13.11
N GLU A 46 -10.53 6.39 -12.44
CA GLU A 46 -10.64 6.39 -10.97
C GLU A 46 -9.43 5.70 -10.35
N ALA A 47 -8.99 4.56 -10.90
CA ALA A 47 -7.79 3.88 -10.46
C ALA A 47 -6.55 4.78 -10.59
N LYS A 48 -6.42 5.51 -11.71
CA LYS A 48 -5.35 6.54 -11.88
C LYS A 48 -5.41 7.63 -10.82
N ALA A 49 -6.61 8.13 -10.51
CA ALA A 49 -6.79 9.20 -9.55
C ALA A 49 -6.36 8.78 -8.15
N TYR A 50 -6.80 7.59 -7.72
CA TYR A 50 -6.44 7.03 -6.42
C TYR A 50 -4.97 6.63 -6.33
N PHE A 51 -4.40 6.01 -7.37
CA PHE A 51 -2.97 5.70 -7.41
C PHE A 51 -2.12 6.96 -7.28
N ARG A 52 -2.45 8.02 -8.04
CA ARG A 52 -1.78 9.32 -7.95
C ARG A 52 -1.86 9.91 -6.54
N GLN A 53 -3.03 9.82 -5.89
CA GLN A 53 -3.20 10.27 -4.52
C GLN A 53 -2.32 9.47 -3.56
N GLY A 54 -2.35 8.13 -3.62
CA GLY A 54 -1.52 7.27 -2.78
C GLY A 54 -0.03 7.54 -2.93
N PHE A 55 0.43 7.71 -4.18
CA PHE A 55 1.83 8.03 -4.47
C PHE A 55 2.28 9.35 -3.85
N GLN A 56 1.44 10.39 -3.92
CA GLN A 56 1.73 11.68 -3.29
C GLN A 56 1.67 11.62 -1.77
N LEU A 57 0.75 10.83 -1.19
CA LEU A 57 0.67 10.62 0.25
C LEU A 57 1.89 9.87 0.79
N MET A 58 2.45 8.93 0.03
CA MET A 58 3.74 8.32 0.37
C MET A 58 4.88 9.35 0.43
N TYR A 59 4.91 10.31 -0.49
CA TYR A 59 5.87 11.42 -0.45
C TYR A 59 5.61 12.40 0.70
N ALA A 60 4.38 12.46 1.21
CA ALA A 60 4.00 13.24 2.38
C ALA A 60 4.14 12.45 3.71
N PHE A 61 4.65 11.21 3.68
CA PHE A 61 4.78 10.31 4.83
C PHE A 61 3.44 9.88 5.48
N ALA A 62 2.33 10.00 4.75
CA ALA A 62 0.99 9.57 5.17
C ALA A 62 0.72 8.13 4.71
N LYS A 63 1.39 7.14 5.35
CA LYS A 63 1.33 5.71 4.95
C LYS A 63 -0.08 5.14 4.99
N GLU A 64 -0.86 5.41 6.05
CA GLU A 64 -2.17 4.80 6.24
C GLU A 64 -3.16 5.26 5.15
N GLU A 65 -3.18 6.56 4.87
CA GLU A 65 -3.96 7.17 3.80
C GLU A 65 -3.50 6.70 2.41
N ALA A 66 -2.18 6.53 2.23
CA ALA A 66 -1.62 6.00 0.99
C ALA A 66 -2.09 4.57 0.74
N THR A 67 -1.99 3.69 1.73
CA THR A 67 -2.52 2.32 1.67
C THR A 67 -3.99 2.31 1.30
N ARG A 68 -4.82 3.10 1.99
CA ARG A 68 -6.25 3.21 1.68
C ARG A 68 -6.48 3.67 0.24
N SER A 69 -5.69 4.63 -0.25
CA SER A 69 -5.82 5.14 -1.62
C SER A 69 -5.44 4.07 -2.65
N PHE A 70 -4.33 3.35 -2.47
CA PHE A 70 -3.97 2.26 -3.38
C PHE A 70 -5.01 1.13 -3.37
N ARG A 71 -5.66 0.89 -2.24
CA ARG A 71 -6.78 -0.05 -2.13
C ARG A 71 -7.99 0.37 -2.94
N GLU A 72 -8.40 1.63 -2.84
CA GLU A 72 -9.46 2.14 -3.73
C GLU A 72 -9.04 2.05 -5.20
N ALA A 73 -7.75 2.23 -5.52
CA ALA A 73 -7.27 2.11 -6.91
C ALA A 73 -7.48 0.71 -7.49
N TRP A 74 -7.07 -0.36 -6.79
CA TRP A 74 -7.30 -1.72 -7.31
C TRP A 74 -8.74 -2.21 -7.13
N LYS A 75 -9.54 -1.62 -6.22
CA LYS A 75 -10.99 -1.89 -6.19
C LYS A 75 -11.68 -1.35 -7.45
N SER A 76 -11.27 -0.17 -7.92
CA SER A 76 -11.78 0.42 -9.16
C SER A 76 -11.26 -0.30 -10.40
N ASP A 77 -10.02 -0.79 -10.39
CA ASP A 77 -9.43 -1.58 -11.46
C ASP A 77 -8.72 -2.84 -10.91
N PRO A 78 -9.46 -3.96 -10.79
CA PRO A 78 -8.91 -5.21 -10.26
C PRO A 78 -7.79 -5.82 -11.10
N ASP A 79 -7.57 -5.39 -12.34
CA ASP A 79 -6.47 -5.86 -13.20
C ASP A 79 -5.23 -4.95 -13.13
N CYS A 80 -5.32 -3.81 -12.41
CA CYS A 80 -4.22 -2.85 -12.24
C CYS A 80 -3.10 -3.42 -11.36
N ALA A 81 -2.13 -4.12 -11.96
CA ALA A 81 -1.01 -4.72 -11.24
C ALA A 81 -0.21 -3.71 -10.40
N ILE A 82 0.06 -2.52 -10.94
CA ILE A 82 0.80 -1.48 -10.23
C ILE A 82 0.01 -0.88 -9.04
N CYS A 83 -1.32 -0.96 -9.05
CA CYS A 83 -2.14 -0.51 -7.93
C CYS A 83 -1.91 -1.39 -6.68
N TYR A 84 -1.78 -2.70 -6.87
CA TYR A 84 -1.40 -3.64 -5.81
C TYR A 84 0.06 -3.45 -5.36
N TRP A 85 0.99 -3.15 -6.29
CA TRP A 85 2.36 -2.76 -5.94
C TRP A 85 2.40 -1.50 -5.05
N GLY A 86 1.54 -0.53 -5.33
CA GLY A 86 1.42 0.69 -4.52
C GLY A 86 1.03 0.37 -3.09
N GLU A 87 0.02 -0.49 -2.90
CA GLU A 87 -0.35 -0.98 -1.56
C GLU A 87 0.80 -1.73 -0.89
N ALA A 88 1.46 -2.65 -1.58
CA ALA A 88 2.60 -3.37 -1.02
C ALA A 88 3.72 -2.41 -0.57
N TRP A 89 4.00 -1.38 -1.38
CA TRP A 89 4.98 -0.34 -1.04
C TRP A 89 4.57 0.45 0.21
N SER A 90 3.30 0.80 0.36
CA SER A 90 2.80 1.58 1.49
C SER A 90 2.69 0.79 2.79
N TRP A 91 2.86 -0.54 2.79
CA TRP A 91 3.00 -1.33 4.02
C TRP A 91 4.45 -1.38 4.54
N GLY A 92 5.45 -1.27 3.65
CA GLY A 92 6.85 -1.48 3.98
C GLY A 92 7.54 -0.41 4.85
N SER A 93 8.82 -0.65 5.15
CA SER A 93 9.69 0.32 5.84
C SER A 93 9.84 1.61 5.04
N TYR A 94 9.95 2.73 5.73
CA TYR A 94 10.11 4.07 5.16
C TYR A 94 11.08 4.91 6.00
N LEU A 95 11.32 6.17 5.64
CA LEU A 95 12.33 7.02 6.29
C LEU A 95 12.19 7.09 7.82
N ASN A 96 10.95 7.09 8.32
CA ASN A 96 10.69 7.30 9.75
C ASN A 96 10.59 5.98 10.55
N GLY A 97 10.73 4.81 9.92
CA GLY A 97 10.71 3.56 10.67
C GLY A 97 10.70 2.27 9.86
N PRO A 98 11.06 1.14 10.50
CA PRO A 98 10.97 -0.18 9.90
C PRO A 98 9.51 -0.62 9.71
N MET A 99 9.29 -1.57 8.81
CA MET A 99 8.05 -2.34 8.74
C MET A 99 7.85 -3.10 10.05
N ARG A 100 6.63 -3.03 10.59
CA ARG A 100 6.21 -3.72 11.81
C ARG A 100 5.69 -5.12 11.47
N PRO A 101 5.78 -6.11 12.38
CA PRO A 101 5.35 -7.48 12.10
C PRO A 101 3.92 -7.61 11.54
N PHE A 102 2.97 -6.83 12.06
CA PHE A 102 1.58 -6.89 11.56
C PHE A 102 1.40 -6.33 10.14
N GLU A 103 2.32 -5.49 9.64
CA GLU A 103 2.25 -4.93 8.29
C GLU A 103 2.72 -5.96 7.24
N ALA A 104 3.56 -6.90 7.63
CA ALA A 104 4.23 -7.83 6.71
C ALA A 104 3.27 -8.75 5.95
N PRO A 105 2.26 -9.39 6.58
CA PRO A 105 1.31 -10.22 5.85
C PRO A 105 0.53 -9.44 4.78
N HIS A 106 0.16 -8.19 5.07
CA HIS A 106 -0.55 -7.32 4.12
C HIS A 106 0.35 -6.89 2.95
N ALA A 107 1.61 -6.53 3.24
CA ALA A 107 2.59 -6.23 2.20
C ALA A 107 2.80 -7.42 1.26
N TYR A 108 2.96 -8.62 1.83
CA TYR A 108 3.15 -9.85 1.08
C TYR A 108 1.92 -10.22 0.23
N ALA A 109 0.72 -10.14 0.80
CA ALA A 109 -0.52 -10.42 0.09
C ALA A 109 -0.73 -9.46 -1.11
N ALA A 110 -0.57 -8.15 -0.90
CA ALA A 110 -0.68 -7.18 -1.98
C ALA A 110 0.38 -7.41 -3.07
N MET A 111 1.61 -7.74 -2.67
CA MET A 111 2.69 -8.03 -3.62
C MET A 111 2.39 -9.28 -4.47
N LYS A 112 1.80 -10.33 -3.88
CA LYS A 112 1.35 -11.51 -4.63
C LYS A 112 0.30 -11.16 -5.68
N GLU A 113 -0.67 -10.31 -5.33
CA GLU A 113 -1.70 -9.88 -6.28
C GLU A 113 -1.11 -9.07 -7.44
N ALA A 114 -0.10 -8.23 -7.18
CA ALA A 114 0.62 -7.50 -8.22
C ALA A 114 1.38 -8.46 -9.16
N VAL A 115 2.10 -9.45 -8.60
CA VAL A 115 2.84 -10.45 -9.39
C VAL A 115 1.89 -11.27 -10.26
N ALA A 116 0.74 -11.67 -9.72
CA ALA A 116 -0.28 -12.43 -10.46
C ALA A 116 -0.85 -11.67 -11.68
N ARG A 117 -0.64 -10.36 -11.77
CA ARG A 117 -1.15 -9.48 -12.82
C ARG A 117 -0.05 -8.84 -13.67
N LEU A 118 1.19 -9.31 -13.58
CA LEU A 118 2.33 -8.75 -14.31
C LEU A 118 2.04 -8.53 -15.80
N GLU A 119 1.34 -9.46 -16.45
CA GLU A 119 1.00 -9.37 -17.89
C GLU A 119 0.04 -8.22 -18.23
N GLN A 120 -0.66 -7.64 -17.24
CA GLN A 120 -1.53 -6.47 -17.41
C GLN A 120 -0.77 -5.14 -17.28
N ALA A 121 0.44 -5.16 -16.73
CA ALA A 121 1.29 -3.98 -16.56
C ALA A 121 2.11 -3.69 -17.82
N ASN A 122 2.49 -2.41 -18.00
CA ASN A 122 3.51 -2.06 -18.99
C ASN A 122 4.92 -2.47 -18.52
N GLU A 123 5.90 -2.44 -19.41
CA GLU A 123 7.29 -2.87 -19.11
C GLU A 123 7.89 -2.16 -17.88
N LYS A 124 7.61 -0.87 -17.70
CA LYS A 124 8.13 -0.08 -16.57
C LYS A 124 7.51 -0.53 -15.24
N GLU A 125 6.21 -0.78 -15.23
CA GLU A 125 5.48 -1.26 -14.05
C GLU A 125 5.85 -2.69 -13.70
N GLN A 126 6.04 -3.56 -14.71
CA GLN A 126 6.57 -4.91 -14.52
C GLN A 126 7.92 -4.85 -13.80
N ALA A 127 8.84 -3.99 -14.26
CA ALA A 127 10.14 -3.81 -13.61
C ALA A 127 10.00 -3.33 -12.15
N TYR A 128 9.04 -2.47 -11.83
CA TYR A 128 8.77 -2.04 -10.45
C TYR A 128 8.26 -3.19 -9.56
N ILE A 129 7.35 -3.99 -10.09
CA ILE A 129 6.79 -5.16 -9.40
C ILE A 129 7.89 -6.20 -9.15
N GLU A 130 8.66 -6.53 -10.16
CA GLU A 130 9.77 -7.49 -10.08
C GLU A 130 10.87 -7.03 -9.12
N ALA A 131 11.17 -5.73 -9.08
CA ALA A 131 12.16 -5.20 -8.16
C ALA A 131 11.68 -5.20 -6.70
N LEU A 132 10.39 -4.91 -6.45
CA LEU A 132 9.86 -4.81 -5.10
C LEU A 132 9.56 -6.19 -4.49
N GLN A 133 9.18 -7.20 -5.29
CA GLN A 133 8.68 -8.48 -4.75
C GLN A 133 9.67 -9.18 -3.82
N SER A 134 10.98 -9.08 -4.07
CA SER A 134 11.99 -9.72 -3.22
C SER A 134 12.06 -9.13 -1.81
N ARG A 135 11.47 -7.96 -1.58
CA ARG A 135 11.40 -7.29 -0.28
C ARG A 135 10.40 -7.96 0.68
N TYR A 136 9.36 -8.61 0.14
CA TYR A 136 8.26 -9.13 0.94
C TYR A 136 8.20 -10.66 0.83
N VAL A 137 8.31 -11.31 1.98
CA VAL A 137 8.35 -12.78 2.11
C VAL A 137 7.17 -13.25 2.96
N GLU A 138 6.78 -14.51 2.79
CA GLU A 138 5.68 -15.11 3.54
C GLU A 138 5.94 -15.14 5.06
N ASN A 139 7.20 -15.36 5.44
CA ASN A 139 7.65 -15.43 6.83
C ASN A 139 8.66 -14.31 7.09
N PHE A 140 8.19 -13.17 7.60
CA PHE A 140 8.97 -11.96 7.89
C PHE A 140 9.60 -11.99 9.29
#